data_AF-A0A7S4CYV7-F1
#
_entry.id   AF-A0A7S4CYV7-F1
#
_cell.length_a   1.000
_cell.length_b   1.000
_cell.length_c   1.000
_cell.angle_alpha   90.00
_cell.angle_beta   90.00
_cell.angle_gamma   90.00
#
_symmetry.space_group_name_H-M   'P 1'
#
loop_
_entity.id
_entity.type
_entity.pdbx_description
1 polymer ?
#
loop_
_entity_poly.entity_id
_entity_poly.type
_entity_poly.pdbx_seq_one_letter_code
_entity_poly.pdbx_strand_id
1 'polypeptide(L)'
;GNMTIWFRSIMQFPELGSSQYSTSQAVPQFEGPDKDLYTIDQLLDLLTPQTARDNIFDVGGFLVVKINWDCDVGREGSSPHHPCTVTRSVHRLDPNTGYNYKQARYPEGVDSEGAEAPDDAVTPQRDLIKVWGIRIHVVTTGKGHRFSIVALVTNLAVGISLTGIAASVTDIALKRVLGRPLYNMYVEETMEEMDARQEKQALLERRHRELEAKMAIKYDRDKGPADGGTVRETKRRPATGAPTKEPKPRRPFSVGYTVFRDEPPTAAR
;
A
#
# COMPACT_ATOMS: atom_id res chain seq x y z
N GLY A 1 -39.11 -9.69 -8.16
CA GLY A 1 -39.02 -10.91 -7.35
C GLY A 1 -38.05 -10.67 -6.22
N ASN A 2 -38.38 -11.09 -4.99
CA ASN A 2 -37.62 -10.75 -3.78
C ASN A 2 -36.36 -11.64 -3.64
N MET A 3 -35.48 -11.61 -4.65
CA MET A 3 -34.20 -12.32 -4.61
C MET A 3 -33.17 -11.45 -3.89
N THR A 4 -32.49 -12.04 -2.91
CA THR A 4 -31.39 -11.43 -2.17
C THR A 4 -30.08 -12.12 -2.48
N ILE A 5 -29.03 -11.34 -2.68
CA ILE A 5 -27.67 -11.80 -2.95
C ILE A 5 -26.78 -11.36 -1.78
N TRP A 6 -26.02 -12.30 -1.23
CA TRP A 6 -25.04 -12.03 -0.19
C TRP A 6 -23.63 -12.05 -0.76
N PHE A 7 -22.88 -10.96 -0.59
CA PHE A 7 -21.50 -10.86 -1.06
C PHE A 7 -20.51 -11.00 0.10
N ARG A 8 -19.82 -12.13 0.15
CA ARG A 8 -18.67 -12.35 1.05
C ARG A 8 -17.37 -12.28 0.25
N SER A 9 -16.46 -11.40 0.67
CA SER A 9 -15.12 -11.29 0.09
C SER A 9 -14.06 -11.39 1.19
N ILE A 10 -12.96 -12.06 0.87
CA ILE A 10 -11.77 -12.17 1.72
C ILE A 10 -10.58 -11.61 0.94
N MET A 11 -9.78 -10.77 1.58
CA MET A 11 -8.59 -10.13 1.02
C MET A 11 -7.35 -10.50 1.83
N GLN A 12 -6.25 -10.76 1.15
CA GLN A 12 -4.95 -11.04 1.76
C GLN A 12 -3.87 -10.31 0.97
N PHE A 13 -2.85 -9.79 1.68
CA PHE A 13 -1.71 -9.09 1.08
C PHE A 13 -0.40 -9.83 1.37
N PRO A 14 -0.05 -10.90 0.61
CA PRO A 14 1.05 -11.80 0.95
C PRO A 14 2.41 -11.12 1.15
N GLU A 15 2.69 -10.07 0.39
CA GLU A 15 3.96 -9.33 0.48
C GLU A 15 4.02 -8.39 1.70
N LEU A 16 2.86 -7.94 2.20
CA LEU A 16 2.77 -6.99 3.30
C LEU A 16 2.51 -7.67 4.64
N GLY A 17 1.88 -8.84 4.65
CA GLY A 17 1.61 -9.63 5.84
C GLY A 17 0.79 -10.90 5.57
N SER A 18 0.63 -11.73 6.61
CA SER A 18 -0.16 -12.97 6.53
C SER A 18 -1.62 -12.79 6.95
N SER A 19 -2.01 -11.58 7.40
CA SER A 19 -3.36 -11.30 7.86
C SER A 19 -4.38 -11.40 6.72
N GLN A 20 -5.51 -12.04 7.01
CA GLN A 20 -6.67 -12.09 6.13
C GLN A 20 -7.73 -11.12 6.64
N TYR A 21 -8.38 -10.42 5.71
CA TYR A 21 -9.42 -9.45 5.99
C TYR A 21 -10.72 -9.90 5.33
N SER A 22 -11.83 -9.87 6.09
CA SER A 22 -13.15 -10.30 5.63
C SER A 22 -14.14 -9.13 5.66
N THR A 23 -15.08 -9.07 4.72
CA THR A 23 -16.08 -7.99 4.66
C THR A 23 -16.91 -7.92 5.94
N SER A 24 -17.10 -9.05 6.61
CA SER A 24 -17.73 -9.11 7.93
C SER A 24 -16.98 -8.33 9.01
N GLN A 25 -15.65 -8.19 8.88
CA GLN A 25 -14.74 -7.52 9.81
C GLN A 25 -14.24 -6.16 9.29
N ALA A 26 -14.79 -5.64 8.19
CA ALA A 26 -14.46 -4.31 7.67
C ALA A 26 -15.52 -3.29 8.10
N VAL A 27 -15.13 -2.01 8.23
CA VAL A 27 -16.10 -0.92 8.43
C VAL A 27 -16.94 -0.83 7.17
N PRO A 28 -18.26 -1.10 7.25
CA PRO A 28 -19.11 -0.99 6.08
C PRO A 28 -19.38 0.47 5.76
N GLN A 29 -19.57 0.76 4.47
CA GLN A 29 -20.02 2.06 4.00
C GLN A 29 -21.49 2.36 4.39
N PHE A 30 -22.25 1.33 4.78
CA PHE A 30 -23.65 1.42 5.21
C PHE A 30 -23.82 0.73 6.58
N GLU A 31 -24.41 1.45 7.55
CA GLU A 31 -24.71 0.92 8.89
C GLU A 31 -26.01 0.08 8.86
N GLY A 32 -25.94 -1.19 9.30
CA GLY A 32 -27.11 -2.05 9.45
C GLY A 32 -26.80 -3.55 9.60
N PRO A 33 -27.76 -4.36 10.08
CA PRO A 33 -27.62 -5.81 10.27
C PRO A 33 -27.41 -6.59 8.95
N ASP A 34 -27.85 -6.01 7.82
CA ASP A 34 -27.83 -6.62 6.48
C ASP A 34 -26.76 -6.00 5.55
N LYS A 35 -25.63 -5.55 6.09
CA LYS A 35 -24.57 -4.79 5.36
C LYS A 35 -23.99 -5.46 4.10
N ASP A 36 -24.10 -6.77 4.00
CA ASP A 36 -23.55 -7.58 2.90
C ASP A 36 -24.66 -8.23 2.03
N LEU A 37 -25.94 -8.01 2.37
CA LEU A 37 -27.11 -8.57 1.70
C LEU A 37 -27.77 -7.50 0.84
N TYR A 38 -27.97 -7.79 -0.45
CA TYR A 38 -28.56 -6.87 -1.41
C TYR A 38 -29.72 -7.53 -2.13
N THR A 39 -30.87 -6.87 -2.18
CA THR A 39 -31.89 -7.20 -3.17
C THR A 39 -31.42 -6.77 -4.56
N ILE A 40 -31.98 -7.37 -5.62
CA ILE A 40 -31.67 -6.95 -6.99
C ILE A 40 -31.98 -5.45 -7.18
N ASP A 41 -33.08 -4.94 -6.64
CA ASP A 41 -33.42 -3.52 -6.75
C ASP A 41 -32.42 -2.61 -6.04
N GLN A 42 -32.00 -2.96 -4.81
CA GLN A 42 -30.94 -2.23 -4.10
C GLN A 42 -29.61 -2.26 -4.86
N LEU A 43 -29.29 -3.36 -5.54
CA LEU A 43 -28.08 -3.46 -6.35
C LEU A 43 -28.16 -2.55 -7.59
N LEU A 44 -29.34 -2.45 -8.19
CA LEU A 44 -29.59 -1.56 -9.33
C LEU A 44 -29.61 -0.09 -8.93
N ASP A 45 -30.05 0.25 -7.72
CA ASP A 45 -29.98 1.61 -7.17
C ASP A 45 -28.53 2.13 -7.00
N LEU A 46 -27.56 1.22 -6.91
CA LEU A 46 -26.13 1.54 -6.84
C LEU A 46 -25.47 1.76 -8.20
N LEU A 47 -26.23 1.66 -9.31
CA LEU A 47 -25.69 1.85 -10.65
C LEU A 47 -25.30 3.30 -10.91
N THR A 48 -24.10 3.48 -11.44
CA THR A 48 -23.62 4.78 -11.90
C THR A 48 -23.22 4.68 -13.39
N PRO A 49 -23.90 5.39 -14.32
CA PRO A 49 -25.07 6.27 -14.15
C PRO A 49 -26.39 5.50 -13.93
N GLN A 50 -27.36 6.15 -13.28
CA GLN A 50 -28.68 5.55 -12.95
C GLN A 50 -29.52 5.16 -14.18
N THR A 51 -29.27 5.79 -15.34
CA THR A 51 -29.90 5.46 -16.63
C THR A 51 -29.58 4.03 -17.11
N ALA A 52 -28.59 3.37 -16.49
CA ALA A 52 -28.25 1.99 -16.78
C ALA A 52 -29.26 0.97 -16.22
N ARG A 53 -30.21 1.39 -15.38
CA ARG A 53 -31.29 0.53 -14.88
C ARG A 53 -32.33 0.22 -15.96
N ASP A 54 -32.53 1.13 -16.89
CA ASP A 54 -33.60 1.03 -17.87
C ASP A 54 -33.41 -0.21 -18.77
N ASN A 55 -34.52 -0.91 -19.01
CA ASN A 55 -34.62 -2.13 -19.83
C ASN A 55 -33.83 -3.36 -19.32
N ILE A 56 -33.18 -3.31 -18.16
CA ILE A 56 -32.35 -4.44 -17.69
C ILE A 56 -33.16 -5.71 -17.41
N PHE A 57 -34.43 -5.56 -17.04
CA PHE A 57 -35.33 -6.69 -16.83
C PHE A 57 -35.87 -7.28 -18.15
N ASP A 58 -35.91 -6.48 -19.22
CA ASP A 58 -36.46 -6.91 -20.52
C ASP A 58 -35.39 -7.53 -21.42
N VAL A 59 -34.21 -6.90 -21.50
CA VAL A 59 -33.11 -7.35 -22.36
C VAL A 59 -32.01 -8.11 -21.60
N GLY A 60 -32.10 -8.17 -20.28
CA GLY A 60 -31.01 -8.65 -19.44
C GLY A 60 -29.87 -7.62 -19.32
N GLY A 61 -28.79 -8.01 -18.65
CA GLY A 61 -27.63 -7.14 -18.55
C GLY A 61 -26.41 -7.79 -17.91
N PHE A 62 -25.27 -7.12 -18.04
CA PHE A 62 -24.00 -7.50 -17.44
C PHE A 62 -23.61 -6.46 -16.40
N LEU A 63 -23.70 -6.84 -15.13
CA LEU A 63 -23.34 -6.02 -13.99
C LEU A 63 -21.98 -6.43 -13.43
N VAL A 64 -21.15 -5.44 -13.12
CA VAL A 64 -19.92 -5.62 -12.37
C VAL A 64 -20.06 -4.97 -11.01
N VAL A 65 -19.98 -5.78 -9.96
CA VAL A 65 -19.90 -5.33 -8.57
C VAL A 65 -18.43 -5.24 -8.21
N LYS A 66 -17.93 -4.03 -8.01
CA LYS A 66 -16.56 -3.77 -7.59
C LYS A 66 -16.52 -3.62 -6.07
N ILE A 67 -15.70 -4.43 -5.41
CA ILE A 67 -15.42 -4.33 -3.98
C ILE A 67 -13.98 -3.85 -3.82
N ASN A 68 -13.82 -2.60 -3.40
CA ASN A 68 -12.52 -1.96 -3.23
C ASN A 68 -12.11 -1.97 -1.77
N TRP A 69 -10.92 -2.48 -1.49
CA TRP A 69 -10.32 -2.57 -0.17
C TRP A 69 -9.21 -1.53 -0.03
N ASP A 70 -9.25 -0.77 1.05
CA ASP A 70 -8.19 0.12 1.47
C ASP A 70 -7.80 -0.23 2.91
N CYS A 71 -6.62 -0.82 3.08
CA CYS A 71 -6.19 -1.45 4.33
C CYS A 71 -4.84 -0.89 4.80
N ASP A 72 -4.71 -0.60 6.09
CA ASP A 72 -3.44 -0.32 6.77
C ASP A 72 -2.91 -1.62 7.42
N VAL A 73 -2.00 -2.29 6.72
CA VAL A 73 -1.37 -3.56 7.05
C VAL A 73 -0.08 -3.31 7.82
N GLY A 74 -0.11 -3.45 9.14
CA GLY A 74 1.12 -3.55 9.95
C GLY A 74 1.30 -2.50 11.05
N ARG A 75 0.26 -1.76 11.42
CA ARG A 75 0.28 -0.99 12.67
C ARG A 75 -0.12 -1.92 13.81
N GLU A 76 0.86 -2.48 14.52
CA GLU A 76 0.64 -3.00 15.88
C GLU A 76 0.12 -1.82 16.73
N GLY A 77 -1.21 -1.69 16.84
CA GLY A 77 -1.86 -0.59 17.55
C GLY A 77 -2.61 0.46 16.70
N SER A 78 -2.84 0.27 15.39
CA SER A 78 -3.95 1.01 14.75
C SER A 78 -5.25 0.56 15.41
N SER A 79 -6.03 1.53 15.90
CA SER A 79 -7.38 1.46 16.49
C SER A 79 -7.99 0.05 16.67
N PRO A 80 -8.52 -0.31 17.85
CA PRO A 80 -9.13 -1.63 18.15
C PRO A 80 -10.27 -2.05 17.19
N HIS A 81 -10.68 -1.17 16.27
CA HIS A 81 -11.86 -1.32 15.46
C HIS A 81 -11.55 -1.08 13.98
N HIS A 82 -10.90 -2.04 13.33
CA HIS A 82 -10.93 -2.27 11.87
C HIS A 82 -9.80 -1.58 11.06
N PRO A 83 -8.79 -2.33 10.59
CA PRO A 83 -7.66 -1.81 9.79
C PRO A 83 -8.00 -1.60 8.30
N CYS A 84 -9.24 -1.85 7.88
CA CYS A 84 -9.65 -1.84 6.48
C CYS A 84 -10.99 -1.14 6.26
N THR A 85 -11.02 -0.28 5.24
CA THR A 85 -12.23 0.33 4.68
C THR A 85 -12.63 -0.38 3.40
N VAL A 86 -13.92 -0.73 3.27
CA VAL A 86 -14.46 -1.40 2.07
C VAL A 86 -15.48 -0.51 1.39
N THR A 87 -15.23 -0.20 0.12
CA THR A 87 -16.14 0.58 -0.73
C THR A 87 -16.73 -0.32 -1.81
N ARG A 88 -18.02 -0.20 -2.08
CA ARG A 88 -18.71 -0.98 -3.11
C ARG A 88 -19.26 -0.08 -4.20
N SER A 89 -19.07 -0.46 -5.45
CA SER A 89 -19.69 0.22 -6.59
C SER A 89 -20.22 -0.77 -7.61
N VAL A 90 -21.29 -0.40 -8.30
CA VAL A 90 -21.90 -1.25 -9.33
C VAL A 90 -21.88 -0.52 -10.65
N HIS A 91 -21.44 -1.22 -11.69
CA HIS A 91 -21.37 -0.68 -13.04
C HIS A 91 -22.02 -1.67 -14.01
N ARG A 92 -22.78 -1.14 -14.97
CA ARG A 92 -23.27 -1.90 -16.11
C ARG A 92 -22.23 -1.85 -17.22
N LEU A 93 -21.84 -3.01 -17.76
CA LEU A 93 -20.85 -3.11 -18.85
C LEU A 93 -21.49 -3.18 -20.24
N ASP A 94 -22.78 -3.53 -20.32
CA ASP A 94 -23.53 -3.61 -21.57
C ASP A 94 -24.44 -2.38 -21.73
N PRO A 95 -24.00 -1.29 -22.34
CA PRO A 95 -24.83 -0.09 -22.39
C PRO A 95 -26.13 -0.26 -23.19
N ASN A 96 -26.25 -1.21 -24.14
CA ASN A 96 -27.45 -1.32 -25.00
C ASN A 96 -27.75 -2.70 -25.64
N THR A 97 -26.95 -3.74 -25.43
CA THR A 97 -27.13 -5.04 -26.14
C THR A 97 -27.94 -6.07 -25.35
N GLY A 98 -28.06 -5.87 -24.03
CA GLY A 98 -28.61 -6.88 -23.11
C GLY A 98 -27.70 -8.10 -22.98
N TYR A 99 -28.14 -9.06 -22.17
CA TYR A 99 -27.45 -10.34 -21.98
C TYR A 99 -28.41 -11.50 -22.17
N ASN A 100 -28.06 -12.40 -23.10
CA ASN A 100 -28.79 -13.63 -23.35
C ASN A 100 -27.86 -14.82 -23.45
N TYR A 101 -28.36 -15.97 -23.03
CA TYR A 101 -27.68 -17.26 -23.14
C TYR A 101 -28.64 -18.30 -23.71
N LYS A 102 -28.13 -19.17 -24.58
CA LYS A 102 -28.90 -20.28 -25.16
C LYS A 102 -28.39 -21.59 -24.56
N GLN A 103 -29.30 -22.40 -24.04
CA GLN A 103 -29.01 -23.73 -23.53
C GLN A 103 -29.85 -24.76 -24.28
N ALA A 104 -29.22 -25.85 -24.74
CA ALA A 104 -29.94 -26.99 -25.28
C ALA A 104 -30.13 -28.03 -24.16
N ARG A 105 -31.36 -28.53 -23.99
CA ARG A 105 -31.65 -29.70 -23.16
C ARG A 105 -31.85 -30.89 -24.08
N TYR A 106 -31.07 -31.94 -23.84
CA TYR A 106 -31.24 -33.23 -24.51
C TYR A 106 -32.03 -34.13 -23.56
N PRO A 107 -33.14 -34.74 -24.01
CA PRO A 107 -33.84 -35.74 -23.23
C PRO A 107 -32.92 -36.96 -23.00
N GLU A 108 -33.05 -37.59 -21.83
CA GLU A 108 -32.26 -38.79 -21.48
C GLU A 108 -32.58 -39.93 -22.45
N GLY A 109 -31.54 -40.64 -22.93
CA GLY A 109 -31.67 -41.76 -23.88
C GLY A 109 -31.32 -41.42 -25.34
N VAL A 110 -30.86 -40.20 -25.62
CA VAL A 110 -30.31 -39.82 -26.92
C VAL A 110 -28.83 -39.51 -26.74
N ASP A 111 -28.00 -40.51 -26.93
CA ASP A 111 -26.55 -40.38 -26.80
C ASP A 111 -26.04 -39.39 -27.85
N SER A 112 -25.40 -38.31 -27.38
CA SER A 112 -24.79 -37.27 -28.22
C SER A 112 -23.54 -37.73 -28.97
N GLU A 113 -23.13 -38.98 -28.78
CA GLU A 113 -22.00 -39.62 -29.44
C GLU A 113 -22.51 -40.59 -30.51
N GLY A 114 -22.71 -40.06 -31.71
CA GLY A 114 -22.58 -40.84 -32.94
C GLY A 114 -23.51 -42.04 -33.10
N ALA A 115 -24.76 -42.00 -32.61
CA ALA A 115 -25.74 -43.00 -32.97
C ALA A 115 -26.09 -42.89 -34.46
N GLU A 116 -25.44 -43.71 -35.29
CA GLU A 116 -25.91 -44.05 -36.63
C GLU A 116 -27.36 -44.52 -36.50
N ALA A 117 -28.28 -43.67 -36.93
CA ALA A 117 -29.71 -43.93 -36.93
C ALA A 117 -29.98 -45.19 -37.80
N PRO A 118 -30.49 -46.31 -37.25
CA PRO A 118 -31.10 -47.33 -38.10
C PRO A 118 -32.23 -46.66 -38.92
N ASP A 119 -32.55 -47.17 -40.11
CA ASP A 119 -33.39 -46.53 -41.13
C ASP A 119 -34.80 -46.08 -40.68
N ASP A 120 -35.20 -46.37 -39.43
CA ASP A 120 -36.44 -45.98 -38.77
C ASP A 120 -36.26 -45.07 -37.52
N ALA A 121 -35.04 -44.56 -37.25
CA ALA A 121 -34.72 -43.87 -36.00
C ALA A 121 -35.12 -42.39 -35.98
N VAL A 122 -35.88 -42.06 -34.94
CA VAL A 122 -36.30 -40.71 -34.55
C VAL A 122 -35.06 -39.81 -34.44
N THR A 123 -35.02 -38.73 -35.23
CA THR A 123 -33.95 -37.72 -35.19
C THR A 123 -33.77 -37.22 -33.75
N PRO A 124 -32.53 -37.06 -33.24
CA PRO A 124 -32.30 -36.56 -31.88
C PRO A 124 -32.95 -35.18 -31.71
N GLN A 125 -34.09 -35.13 -31.01
CA GLN A 125 -34.80 -33.90 -30.69
C GLN A 125 -34.12 -33.23 -29.49
N ARG A 126 -33.94 -31.91 -29.57
CA ARG A 126 -33.38 -31.09 -28.49
C ARG A 126 -34.24 -29.86 -28.24
N ASP A 127 -34.40 -29.51 -26.98
CA ASP A 127 -35.09 -28.29 -26.58
C ASP A 127 -34.08 -27.15 -26.50
N LEU A 128 -34.16 -26.17 -27.41
CA LEU A 128 -33.32 -24.97 -27.37
C LEU A 128 -34.01 -23.86 -26.57
N ILE A 129 -33.50 -23.62 -25.37
CA ILE A 129 -34.01 -22.59 -24.45
C ILE A 129 -33.17 -21.33 -24.60
N LYS A 130 -33.81 -20.19 -24.88
CA LYS A 130 -33.17 -18.87 -24.86
C LYS A 130 -33.55 -18.15 -23.57
N VAL A 131 -32.57 -17.86 -22.73
CA VAL A 131 -32.75 -17.18 -21.44
C VAL A 131 -32.21 -15.76 -21.54
N TRP A 132 -33.02 -14.80 -21.08
CA TRP A 132 -32.63 -13.41 -20.86
C TRP A 132 -32.48 -13.18 -19.37
N GLY A 133 -31.40 -12.55 -18.94
CA GLY A 133 -31.15 -12.38 -17.52
C GLY A 133 -29.97 -11.49 -17.19
N ILE A 134 -29.77 -11.28 -15.89
CA ILE A 134 -28.69 -10.45 -15.38
C ILE A 134 -27.49 -11.34 -15.02
N ARG A 135 -26.35 -11.06 -15.62
CA ARG A 135 -25.07 -11.67 -15.25
C ARG A 135 -24.33 -10.71 -14.31
N ILE A 136 -24.02 -11.18 -13.11
CA ILE A 136 -23.30 -10.40 -12.10
C ILE A 136 -21.87 -10.95 -12.01
N HIS A 137 -20.89 -10.08 -12.19
CA HIS A 137 -19.48 -10.39 -11.98
C HIS A 137 -18.95 -9.58 -10.79
N VAL A 138 -18.43 -10.29 -9.79
CA VAL A 138 -17.87 -9.66 -8.60
C VAL A 138 -16.36 -9.54 -8.78
N VAL A 139 -15.87 -8.31 -8.78
CA VAL A 139 -14.44 -8.01 -8.92
C VAL A 139 -13.98 -7.34 -7.64
N THR A 140 -13.00 -7.95 -6.98
CA THR A 140 -12.42 -7.40 -5.76
C THR A 140 -11.05 -6.80 -6.06
N THR A 141 -10.83 -5.54 -5.68
CA THR A 141 -9.52 -4.89 -5.77
C THR A 141 -9.09 -4.42 -4.40
N GLY A 142 -7.79 -4.41 -4.11
CA GLY A 142 -7.31 -4.00 -2.80
C GLY A 142 -5.99 -3.26 -2.86
N LYS A 143 -5.86 -2.26 -2.00
CA LYS A 143 -4.61 -1.55 -1.71
C LYS A 143 -4.28 -1.77 -0.24
N GLY A 144 -3.10 -2.35 -0.01
CA GLY A 144 -2.53 -2.51 1.32
C GLY A 144 -1.44 -1.47 1.52
N HIS A 145 -1.52 -0.74 2.61
CA HIS A 145 -0.51 0.22 3.06
C HIS A 145 0.28 -0.43 4.18
N ARG A 146 1.61 -0.32 4.14
CA ARG A 146 2.46 -0.72 5.26
C ARG A 146 3.53 0.33 5.45
N PHE A 147 3.73 0.74 6.69
CA PHE A 147 4.83 1.64 7.01
C PHE A 147 6.17 0.93 6.79
N SER A 148 7.02 1.50 5.93
CA SER A 148 8.37 1.02 5.65
C SER A 148 9.40 2.08 6.03
N ILE A 149 10.29 1.73 6.96
CA ILE A 149 11.40 2.61 7.38
C ILE A 149 12.30 2.94 6.19
N VAL A 150 12.49 1.99 5.26
CA VAL A 150 13.31 2.23 4.05
C VAL A 150 12.69 3.31 3.17
N ALA A 151 11.36 3.27 2.98
CA ALA A 151 10.65 4.30 2.22
C ALA A 151 10.67 5.66 2.95
N LEU A 152 10.54 5.67 4.27
CA LEU A 152 10.64 6.89 5.09
C LEU A 152 12.01 7.56 4.91
N VAL A 153 13.10 6.82 5.12
CA VAL A 153 14.46 7.36 5.04
C VAL A 153 14.75 7.86 3.62
N THR A 154 14.29 7.14 2.60
CA THR A 154 14.45 7.55 1.20
C THR A 154 13.72 8.86 0.93
N ASN A 155 12.45 8.99 1.34
CA ASN A 155 11.68 10.21 1.15
C ASN A 155 12.27 11.39 1.92
N LEU A 156 12.80 11.15 3.13
CA LEU A 156 13.47 12.16 3.93
C LEU A 156 14.77 12.63 3.25
N ALA A 157 15.57 11.70 2.73
CA ALA A 157 16.80 12.01 2.02
C ALA A 157 16.54 12.85 0.76
N VAL A 158 15.47 12.55 0.02
CA VAL A 158 15.04 13.35 -1.14
C VAL A 158 14.61 14.75 -0.71
N GLY A 159 13.85 14.89 0.38
CA GLY A 159 13.44 16.21 0.91
C GLY A 159 14.63 17.08 1.32
N ILE A 160 15.60 16.52 2.03
CA ILE A 160 16.83 17.23 2.42
C ILE A 160 17.65 17.62 1.19
N SER A 161 17.80 16.72 0.23
CA SER A 161 18.53 16.98 -1.02
C SER A 161 17.89 18.11 -1.84
N LEU A 162 16.56 18.11 -1.93
CA LEU A 162 15.81 19.16 -2.64
C LEU A 162 15.99 20.53 -2.01
N THR A 163 16.13 20.59 -0.67
CA THR A 163 16.37 21.85 0.06
C THR A 163 17.71 22.47 -0.33
N GLY A 164 18.76 21.66 -0.50
CA GLY A 164 20.07 22.14 -0.96
C GLY A 164 20.05 22.67 -2.39
N ILE A 165 19.33 22.00 -3.29
CA ILE A 165 19.16 22.46 -4.68
C ILE A 165 18.37 23.77 -4.71
N ALA A 166 17.26 23.85 -3.95
CA ALA A 166 16.45 25.04 -3.88
C ALA A 166 17.26 26.27 -3.44
N ALA A 167 18.11 26.13 -2.41
CA ALA A 167 18.99 27.19 -1.95
C ALA A 167 19.99 27.66 -3.02
N SER A 168 20.52 26.72 -3.81
CA SER A 168 21.47 27.04 -4.90
C SER A 168 20.78 27.80 -6.04
N VAL A 169 19.55 27.40 -6.38
CA VAL A 169 18.75 28.06 -7.42
C VAL A 169 18.32 29.46 -6.96
N THR A 170 17.90 29.62 -5.70
CA THR A 170 17.56 30.94 -5.16
C THR A 170 18.77 31.86 -5.13
N ASP A 171 19.98 31.37 -4.83
CA ASP A 171 21.20 32.19 -4.91
C ASP A 171 21.50 32.67 -6.35
N ILE A 172 21.37 31.78 -7.34
CA ILE A 172 21.53 32.16 -8.75
C ILE A 172 20.49 33.20 -9.17
N ALA A 173 19.23 33.01 -8.78
CA ALA A 173 18.16 33.97 -9.07
C ALA A 173 18.45 35.33 -8.40
N LEU A 174 18.85 35.32 -7.14
CA LEU A 174 19.19 36.50 -6.35
C LEU A 174 20.33 37.29 -7.01
N LYS A 175 21.40 36.61 -7.46
CA LYS A 175 22.49 37.20 -8.25
C LYS A 175 22.02 37.88 -9.52
N ARG A 176 21.04 37.29 -10.22
CA ARG A 176 20.50 37.85 -11.48
C ARG A 176 19.64 39.09 -11.25
N VAL A 177 18.94 39.17 -10.12
CA VAL A 177 18.06 40.31 -9.80
C VAL A 177 18.83 41.50 -9.21
N LEU A 178 19.73 41.28 -8.25
CA LEU A 178 20.45 42.36 -7.54
C LEU A 178 21.65 42.91 -8.33
N GLY A 179 22.19 42.14 -9.28
CA GLY A 179 23.44 42.48 -9.96
C GLY A 179 24.68 42.29 -9.07
N ARG A 180 25.87 42.26 -9.68
CA ARG A 180 27.13 41.88 -9.00
C ARG A 180 27.51 42.73 -7.77
N PRO A 181 27.48 44.08 -7.82
CA PRO A 181 28.01 44.87 -6.69
C PRO A 181 27.11 44.80 -5.45
N LEU A 182 25.78 44.85 -5.62
CA LEU A 182 24.81 44.74 -4.52
C LEU A 182 24.75 43.32 -3.94
N TYR A 183 24.89 42.29 -4.78
CA TYR A 183 24.96 40.91 -4.31
C TYR A 183 26.21 40.66 -3.45
N ASN A 184 27.38 41.16 -3.85
CA ASN A 184 28.61 40.96 -3.08
C ASN A 184 28.53 41.59 -1.67
N MET A 185 27.95 42.79 -1.57
CA MET A 185 27.71 43.45 -0.29
C MET A 185 26.78 42.63 0.62
N TYR A 186 25.69 42.09 0.05
CA TYR A 186 24.77 41.21 0.79
C TYR A 186 25.47 39.92 1.29
N VAL A 187 26.37 39.35 0.49
CA VAL A 187 27.14 38.16 0.89
C VAL A 187 28.11 38.47 2.03
N GLU A 188 28.82 39.59 1.95
CA GLU A 188 29.76 39.99 3.00
C GLU A 188 29.04 40.18 4.34
N GLU A 189 27.94 40.93 4.36
CA GLU A 189 27.13 41.16 5.57
C GLU A 189 26.58 39.84 6.14
N THR A 190 26.06 38.96 5.29
CA THR A 190 25.53 37.66 5.74
C THR A 190 26.62 36.71 6.24
N MET A 191 27.83 36.75 5.67
CA MET A 191 28.97 35.96 6.16
C MET A 191 29.40 36.41 7.56
N GLU A 192 29.49 37.72 7.80
CA GLU A 192 29.83 38.26 9.12
C GLU A 192 28.80 37.88 10.19
N GLU A 193 27.51 37.94 9.87
CA GLU A 193 26.46 37.47 10.78
C GLU A 193 26.58 35.98 11.11
N MET A 194 26.94 35.15 10.12
CA MET A 194 27.06 33.70 10.28
C MET A 194 28.27 33.34 11.16
N ASP A 195 29.40 34.02 10.98
CA ASP A 195 30.61 33.84 11.79
C ASP A 195 30.34 34.21 13.27
N ALA A 196 29.64 35.32 13.51
CA ALA A 196 29.25 35.74 14.86
C ALA A 196 28.31 34.72 15.54
N ARG A 197 27.37 34.14 14.77
CA ARG A 197 26.47 33.07 15.29
C ARG A 197 27.25 31.81 15.61
N GLN A 198 28.21 31.42 14.77
CA GLN A 198 29.06 30.25 15.00
C GLN A 198 29.93 30.42 16.25
N GLU A 199 30.57 31.57 16.44
CA GLU A 199 31.39 31.84 17.62
C GLU A 199 30.54 31.73 18.90
N LYS A 200 29.34 32.32 18.88
CA LYS A 200 28.40 32.24 20.00
C LYS A 200 27.97 30.80 20.31
N GLN A 201 27.72 29.99 19.28
CA GLN A 201 27.40 28.56 19.44
C GLN A 201 28.58 27.79 20.03
N ALA A 202 29.80 28.00 19.51
CA ALA A 202 31.00 27.35 20.01
C ALA A 202 31.30 27.71 21.48
N LEU A 203 31.07 28.97 21.88
CA LEU A 203 31.20 29.40 23.27
C LEU A 203 30.17 28.71 24.18
N LEU A 204 28.92 28.59 23.72
CA LEU A 204 27.86 27.90 24.47
C LEU A 204 28.21 26.42 24.68
N GLU A 205 28.73 25.74 23.67
CA GLU A 205 29.18 24.35 23.80
C GLU A 205 30.34 24.18 24.77
N ARG A 206 31.27 25.15 24.82
CA ARG A 206 32.36 25.14 25.82
C ARG A 206 31.80 25.28 27.23
N ARG A 207 30.89 26.24 27.44
CA ARG A 207 30.22 26.42 28.74
C ARG A 207 29.39 25.21 29.14
N HIS A 208 28.71 24.56 28.20
CA HIS A 208 27.95 23.33 28.48
C HIS A 208 28.86 22.23 28.99
N ARG A 209 29.99 21.96 28.29
CA ARG A 209 30.98 20.97 28.72
C ARG A 209 31.61 21.29 30.08
N GLU A 210 31.91 22.56 30.35
CA GLU A 210 32.44 22.98 31.65
C GLU A 210 31.43 22.77 32.79
N LEU A 211 30.15 23.09 32.55
CA LEU A 211 29.09 22.88 33.53
C LEU A 211 28.85 21.39 33.78
N GLU A 212 28.85 20.57 32.73
CA GLU A 212 28.77 19.10 32.85
C GLU A 212 29.93 18.54 33.68
N ALA A 213 31.16 18.96 33.41
CA ALA A 213 32.34 18.54 34.18
C ALA A 213 32.24 18.98 35.66
N LYS A 214 31.81 20.21 35.93
CA LYS A 214 31.60 20.71 37.30
C LYS A 214 30.49 19.96 38.03
N MET A 215 29.40 19.62 37.33
CA MET A 215 28.30 18.84 37.88
C MET A 215 28.73 17.39 38.19
N ALA A 216 29.53 16.77 37.32
CA ALA A 216 30.08 15.43 37.55
C ALA A 216 31.00 15.39 38.79
N ILE A 217 31.90 16.39 38.93
CA ILE A 217 32.77 16.50 40.11
C ILE A 217 31.96 16.75 41.38
N LYS A 218 30.92 17.60 41.31
CA LYS A 218 30.05 17.85 42.47
C LYS A 218 29.26 16.60 42.86
N TYR A 219 28.74 15.84 41.89
CA TYR A 219 28.06 14.57 42.13
C TYR A 219 28.96 13.55 42.83
N ASP A 220 30.22 13.43 42.41
CA ASP A 220 31.19 12.51 43.03
C ASP A 220 31.59 12.97 44.45
N ARG A 221 31.70 14.29 44.67
CA ARG A 221 32.00 14.88 45.98
C ARG A 221 30.84 14.77 46.98
N ASP A 222 29.60 14.91 46.53
CA ASP A 222 28.42 14.75 47.39
C ASP A 222 28.16 13.26 47.74
N LYS A 223 28.78 12.33 47.02
CA LYS A 223 28.70 10.87 47.24
C LYS A 223 29.79 10.32 48.18
N GLY A 224 30.12 11.08 49.24
CA GLY A 224 31.16 10.77 50.23
C GLY A 224 31.23 9.30 50.67
N PRO A 225 32.41 8.83 51.13
CA PRO A 225 32.81 7.43 51.09
C PRO A 225 31.76 6.51 51.71
N ALA A 226 31.22 5.59 50.90
CA ALA A 226 30.43 4.49 51.40
C ALA A 226 31.28 3.68 52.39
N ASP A 227 30.78 3.61 53.63
CA ASP A 227 31.29 2.75 54.69
C ASP A 227 31.30 1.29 54.24
N GLY A 228 32.28 0.54 54.75
CA GLY A 228 32.65 -0.79 54.29
C GLY A 228 31.54 -1.83 54.49
N GLY A 229 31.30 -2.61 53.44
CA GLY A 229 30.49 -3.83 53.49
C GLY A 229 30.92 -4.77 52.36
N THR A 230 31.74 -5.76 52.70
CA THR A 230 32.34 -6.78 51.84
C THR A 230 31.35 -7.49 50.90
N VAL A 231 31.61 -7.51 49.58
CA VAL A 231 31.37 -8.70 48.73
C VAL A 231 32.40 -8.78 47.57
N ARG A 232 33.22 -9.83 47.65
CA ARG A 232 33.98 -10.57 46.61
C ARG A 232 34.75 -9.80 45.53
N GLU A 233 36.05 -9.78 45.77
CA GLU A 233 37.11 -9.86 44.77
C GLU A 233 36.81 -10.96 43.73
N THR A 234 36.53 -10.59 42.47
CA THR A 234 36.78 -11.47 41.32
C THR A 234 38.01 -10.97 40.60
N LYS A 235 39.08 -11.74 40.77
CA LYS A 235 40.42 -11.58 40.24
C LYS A 235 40.43 -11.37 38.72
N ARG A 236 41.20 -10.37 38.28
CA ARG A 236 41.45 -9.94 36.90
C ARG A 236 41.86 -11.07 35.94
N ARG A 237 41.59 -10.86 34.64
CA ARG A 237 42.57 -11.14 33.58
C ARG A 237 42.80 -9.87 32.74
N PRO A 238 44.06 -9.50 32.44
CA PRO A 238 44.37 -8.33 31.63
C PRO A 238 44.25 -8.70 30.14
N ALA A 239 43.77 -7.78 29.31
CA ALA A 239 43.86 -7.89 27.86
C ALA A 239 44.78 -6.79 27.33
N THR A 240 46.07 -7.08 27.36
CA THR A 240 47.08 -6.50 26.47
C THR A 240 46.73 -6.80 25.01
N GLY A 241 46.77 -5.76 24.17
CA GLY A 241 47.24 -5.74 22.78
C GLY A 241 46.80 -6.78 21.74
N ALA A 242 46.11 -6.26 20.70
CA ALA A 242 46.10 -6.66 19.28
C ALA A 242 45.35 -7.95 18.86
N PRO A 243 44.76 -8.06 17.65
CA PRO A 243 45.11 -7.33 16.42
C PRO A 243 43.96 -6.58 15.74
N THR A 244 44.35 -5.59 14.95
CA THR A 244 43.67 -5.15 13.73
C THR A 244 43.17 -6.37 12.95
N LYS A 245 41.85 -6.56 12.88
CA LYS A 245 41.25 -7.37 11.83
C LYS A 245 40.91 -6.41 10.70
N GLU A 246 41.64 -6.56 9.60
CA GLU A 246 41.22 -6.05 8.30
C GLU A 246 39.74 -6.37 8.07
N PRO A 247 38.95 -5.42 7.52
CA PRO A 247 37.62 -5.75 7.06
C PRO A 247 37.74 -6.81 5.96
N LYS A 248 37.34 -8.05 6.26
CA LYS A 248 37.17 -9.09 5.23
C LYS A 248 36.30 -8.51 4.11
N PRO A 249 36.71 -8.62 2.84
CA PRO A 249 35.91 -8.11 1.73
C PRO A 249 34.56 -8.82 1.74
N ARG A 250 33.49 -8.04 1.89
CA ARG A 250 32.14 -8.53 1.61
C ARG A 250 32.15 -8.95 0.15
N ARG A 251 31.76 -10.21 -0.12
CA ARG A 251 31.57 -10.69 -1.49
C ARG A 251 30.69 -9.69 -2.22
N PRO A 252 31.01 -9.33 -3.48
CA PRO A 252 30.14 -8.47 -4.25
C PRO A 252 28.77 -9.16 -4.35
N PHE A 253 27.75 -8.55 -3.76
CA PHE A 253 26.38 -8.85 -4.18
C PHE A 253 26.28 -8.25 -5.58
N SER A 254 26.37 -9.10 -6.60
CA SER A 254 26.05 -8.72 -7.95
C SER A 254 24.57 -8.35 -7.97
N VAL A 255 24.27 -7.06 -8.02
CA VAL A 255 22.97 -6.57 -8.44
C VAL A 255 22.88 -6.88 -9.93
N GLY A 256 22.32 -8.05 -10.24
CA GLY A 256 21.89 -8.36 -11.59
C GLY A 256 20.64 -7.54 -11.87
N TYR A 257 20.76 -6.51 -12.70
CA TYR A 257 19.60 -5.90 -13.32
C TYR A 257 19.16 -6.84 -14.43
N THR A 258 18.04 -7.55 -14.24
CA THR A 258 17.35 -8.18 -15.36
C THR A 258 16.59 -7.07 -16.06
N VAL A 259 17.16 -6.57 -17.16
CA VAL A 259 16.44 -5.73 -18.11
C VAL A 259 15.43 -6.65 -18.79
N PHE A 260 14.16 -6.57 -18.38
CA PHE A 260 13.08 -7.07 -19.22
C PHE A 260 13.02 -6.17 -20.45
N ARG A 261 13.50 -6.71 -21.58
CA ARG A 261 13.22 -6.17 -22.90
C ARG A 261 11.75 -6.43 -23.16
N ASP A 262 10.97 -5.39 -23.42
CA ASP A 262 9.67 -5.54 -24.04
C ASP A 262 9.88 -6.18 -25.42
N GLU A 263 9.57 -7.47 -25.52
CA GLU A 263 9.45 -8.17 -26.79
C GLU A 263 7.96 -8.14 -27.17
N PRO A 264 7.60 -7.69 -28.39
CA PRO A 264 6.21 -7.49 -28.79
C PRO A 264 5.44 -8.81 -28.84
N PRO A 265 4.09 -8.76 -28.72
CA PRO A 265 3.27 -9.96 -28.73
C PRO A 265 3.41 -10.72 -30.04
N THR A 266 4.02 -11.91 -29.99
CA THR A 266 3.95 -12.89 -31.07
C THR A 266 2.51 -13.39 -31.18
N ALA A 267 1.92 -13.17 -32.35
CA ALA A 267 0.59 -13.65 -32.71
C ALA A 267 0.51 -15.17 -32.51
N ALA A 268 -0.51 -15.62 -31.77
CA ALA A 268 -0.91 -17.02 -31.77
C ALA A 268 -1.53 -17.36 -33.13
N ARG A 269 -1.01 -18.41 -33.77
CA ARG A 269 -1.72 -19.20 -34.78
C ARG A 269 -2.57 -20.25 -34.08
#